data_AF-A0A534JI28-F1
#
_entry.id   AF-A0A534JI28-F1
#
_cell.length_a   1.000
_cell.length_b   1.000
_cell.length_c   1.000
_cell.angle_alpha   90.00
_cell.angle_beta   90.00
_cell.angle_gamma   90.00
#
_symmetry.space_group_name_H-M   'P 1'
#
loop_
_entity.id
_entity.type
_entity.pdbx_description
1 polymer ?
#
loop_
_entity_poly.entity_id
_entity_poly.type
_entity_poly.pdbx_seq_one_letter_code
_entity_poly.pdbx_strand_id
1 'polypeptide(L)'
;MQVAAIVFIALLFLPVLPSPPAARAQDAPPPSPASDPGPHPAFVPFAPNVRVNTVNWGFNYQVEPTMKIDSKGKIYVGWKEAPTHNGGGERVGFAYSTDGGSTFSP
;
A
#
# COMPACT_ATOMS: atom_id res chain seq x y z
N MET A 1 -80.09 2.92 16.96
CA MET A 1 -79.46 1.62 16.63
C MET A 1 -78.19 1.93 15.85
N GLN A 2 -77.02 1.80 16.47
CA GLN A 2 -75.72 2.04 15.84
C GLN A 2 -74.76 0.98 16.38
N VAL A 3 -74.27 0.14 15.48
CA VAL A 3 -73.47 -1.06 15.77
C VAL A 3 -72.02 -0.63 15.96
N ALA A 4 -71.43 -0.93 17.11
CA ALA A 4 -69.98 -0.82 17.33
C ALA A 4 -69.38 -2.23 17.31
N ALA A 5 -68.49 -2.48 16.35
CA ALA A 5 -67.83 -3.75 16.13
C ALA A 5 -66.77 -4.02 17.23
N ILE A 6 -66.79 -5.22 17.81
CA ILE A 6 -65.78 -5.71 18.76
C ILE A 6 -64.76 -6.53 17.97
N VAL A 7 -63.50 -6.09 17.97
CA VAL A 7 -62.37 -6.83 17.37
C VAL A 7 -61.78 -7.73 18.45
N PHE A 8 -61.84 -9.04 18.26
CA PHE A 8 -61.15 -10.03 19.10
C PHE A 8 -59.75 -10.28 18.53
N ILE A 9 -58.71 -9.86 19.26
CA ILE A 9 -57.32 -10.23 18.96
C ILE A 9 -57.02 -11.54 19.68
N ALA A 10 -56.83 -12.62 18.94
CA ALA A 10 -56.36 -13.89 19.48
C ALA A 10 -54.84 -13.85 19.67
N LEU A 11 -54.38 -13.89 20.93
CA LEU A 11 -52.96 -14.04 21.26
C LEU A 11 -52.58 -15.52 21.22
N LEU A 12 -51.80 -15.91 20.20
CA LEU A 12 -51.18 -17.23 20.10
C LEU A 12 -50.00 -17.33 21.09
N PHE A 13 -50.12 -18.22 22.08
CA PHE A 13 -49.00 -18.63 22.93
C PHE A 13 -48.23 -19.77 22.26
N LEU A 14 -47.02 -19.48 21.77
CA LEU A 14 -46.07 -20.51 21.34
C LEU A 14 -45.30 -21.03 22.56
N PRO A 15 -45.16 -22.36 22.73
CA PRO A 15 -44.34 -22.90 23.80
C PRO A 15 -42.85 -22.63 23.51
N VAL A 16 -42.17 -21.98 24.45
CA VAL A 16 -40.72 -21.80 24.41
C VAL A 16 -40.08 -23.14 24.81
N LEU A 17 -39.40 -23.80 23.87
CA LEU A 17 -38.57 -24.96 24.17
C LEU A 17 -37.33 -24.51 24.96
N PRO A 18 -36.88 -25.26 25.99
CA PRO A 18 -35.65 -24.93 26.70
C PRO A 18 -34.45 -25.08 25.75
N SER A 19 -33.60 -24.06 25.69
CA SER A 19 -32.34 -24.11 24.95
C SER A 19 -31.43 -25.20 25.53
N PRO A 20 -30.75 -26.03 24.70
CA PRO A 20 -29.75 -26.94 25.20
C PRO A 20 -28.62 -26.15 25.89
N PRO A 21 -27.95 -26.72 26.91
CA PRO A 21 -26.82 -26.05 27.53
C PRO A 21 -25.76 -25.77 26.46
N ALA A 22 -25.32 -24.51 26.36
CA ALA A 22 -24.22 -24.14 25.49
C ALA A 22 -23.01 -24.98 25.87
N ALA A 23 -22.54 -25.82 24.94
CA ALA A 23 -21.24 -26.46 25.07
C ALA A 23 -20.21 -25.36 25.38
N ARG A 24 -19.42 -25.54 26.44
CA ARG A 24 -18.38 -24.56 26.77
C ARG A 24 -17.45 -24.43 25.56
N ALA A 25 -17.09 -23.20 25.22
CA ALA A 25 -16.10 -22.89 24.17
C ALA A 25 -14.68 -23.46 24.43
N GLN A 26 -14.53 -24.34 25.42
CA GLN A 26 -13.27 -24.95 25.83
C GLN A 26 -13.02 -26.33 25.19
N ASP A 27 -14.01 -26.92 24.50
CA ASP A 27 -13.86 -28.24 23.86
C ASP A 27 -13.44 -28.16 22.38
N ALA A 28 -13.15 -26.97 21.86
CA ALA A 28 -12.55 -26.85 20.54
C ALA A 28 -11.07 -27.26 20.62
N PRO A 29 -10.59 -28.17 19.75
CA PRO A 29 -9.17 -28.44 19.63
C PRO A 29 -8.43 -27.12 19.37
N PRO A 30 -7.21 -26.92 19.89
CA PRO A 30 -6.41 -25.77 19.50
C PRO A 30 -6.29 -25.76 17.96
N PRO A 31 -6.33 -24.57 17.32
CA PRO A 31 -6.14 -24.49 15.88
C PRO A 31 -4.84 -25.20 15.51
N SER A 32 -4.89 -26.05 14.47
CA SER A 32 -3.70 -26.75 14.01
C SER A 32 -2.60 -25.74 13.67
N PRO A 33 -1.32 -25.98 14.01
CA PRO A 33 -0.20 -25.12 13.60
C PRO A 33 -0.09 -24.91 12.08
N ALA A 34 -0.80 -25.73 11.30
CA ALA A 34 -0.90 -25.65 9.85
C ALA A 34 -1.83 -24.53 9.32
N SER A 35 -2.52 -23.77 10.18
CA SER A 35 -3.30 -22.61 9.75
C SER A 35 -2.49 -21.31 9.72
N ASP A 36 -1.22 -21.34 10.10
CA ASP A 36 -0.32 -20.21 9.87
C ASP A 36 0.14 -20.24 8.41
N PRO A 37 -0.22 -19.24 7.58
CA PRO A 37 0.51 -19.00 6.35
C PRO A 37 1.90 -18.57 6.80
N GLY A 38 2.83 -19.53 6.90
CA GLY A 38 4.21 -19.27 7.34
C GLY A 38 4.82 -18.08 6.58
N PRO A 39 5.92 -17.48 7.05
CA PRO A 39 6.44 -16.22 6.54
C PRO A 39 6.47 -16.22 5.00
N HIS A 40 5.49 -15.59 4.38
CA HIS A 40 5.53 -15.35 2.96
C HIS A 40 6.59 -14.26 2.77
N PRO A 41 7.65 -14.49 1.98
CA PRO A 41 8.57 -13.42 1.67
C PRO A 41 7.73 -12.32 1.00
N ALA A 42 7.54 -11.19 1.68
CA ALA A 42 7.01 -9.98 1.07
C ALA A 42 8.11 -9.42 0.17
N PHE A 43 8.40 -10.13 -0.92
CA PHE A 43 9.30 -9.66 -1.95
C PHE A 43 8.50 -8.69 -2.81
N VAL A 44 8.53 -7.41 -2.45
CA VAL A 44 8.08 -6.34 -3.33
C VAL A 44 9.25 -6.02 -4.27
N PRO A 45 9.26 -6.52 -5.52
CA PRO A 45 10.40 -6.36 -6.40
C PRO A 45 10.34 -4.97 -7.01
N PHE A 46 11.13 -4.06 -6.45
CA PHE A 46 11.36 -2.70 -6.94
C PHE A 46 10.11 -1.79 -6.99
N ALA A 47 10.31 -0.52 -6.67
CA ALA A 47 9.31 0.50 -6.93
C ALA A 47 9.20 0.78 -8.45
N PRO A 48 8.09 1.38 -8.94
CA PRO A 48 8.03 1.91 -10.28
C PRO A 48 9.19 2.89 -10.57
N ASN A 49 9.59 2.98 -11.84
CA ASN A 49 10.62 3.94 -12.25
C ASN A 49 10.16 5.38 -11.97
N VAL A 50 11.02 6.16 -11.33
CA VAL A 50 10.79 7.60 -11.08
C VAL A 50 11.70 8.42 -11.98
N ARG A 51 11.13 9.44 -12.61
CA ARG A 51 11.91 10.40 -13.41
C ARG A 51 12.65 11.36 -12.48
N VAL A 52 13.98 11.37 -12.56
CA VAL A 52 14.84 12.21 -11.71
C VAL A 52 15.08 13.62 -12.26
N ASN A 53 14.96 13.80 -13.58
CA ASN A 53 15.18 15.10 -14.23
C ASN A 53 13.84 15.73 -14.62
N THR A 54 13.47 16.81 -13.95
CA THR A 54 12.22 17.55 -14.27
C THR A 54 12.45 18.77 -15.13
N VAL A 55 13.69 19.27 -15.20
CA VAL A 55 14.09 20.39 -16.06
C VAL A 55 15.01 19.90 -17.19
N ASN A 56 14.78 20.37 -18.40
CA ASN A 56 15.71 20.22 -19.53
C ASN A 56 16.04 21.59 -20.11
N TRP A 57 17.31 21.97 -20.05
CA TRP A 57 17.83 23.26 -20.52
C TRP A 57 18.22 23.27 -22.01
N GLY A 58 17.62 22.38 -22.82
CA GLY A 58 17.88 22.28 -24.26
C GLY A 58 18.98 21.28 -24.62
N PHE A 59 19.33 20.37 -23.72
CA PHE A 59 20.28 19.30 -23.99
C PHE A 59 19.56 18.05 -24.52
N ASN A 60 20.12 17.46 -25.58
CA ASN A 60 19.56 16.28 -26.24
C ASN A 60 19.83 15.00 -25.45
N TYR A 61 20.87 14.98 -24.60
CA TYR A 61 21.30 13.80 -23.89
C TYR A 61 21.54 14.09 -22.41
N GLN A 62 20.97 13.24 -21.56
CA GLN A 62 21.23 13.15 -20.13
C GLN A 62 21.82 11.76 -19.87
N VAL A 63 23.14 11.68 -19.74
CA VAL A 63 23.89 10.41 -19.78
C VAL A 63 24.78 10.27 -18.56
N GLU A 64 25.31 9.06 -18.36
CA GLU A 64 26.28 8.76 -17.30
C GLU A 64 25.80 9.13 -15.88
N PRO A 65 24.60 8.67 -15.46
CA PRO A 65 24.12 8.98 -14.11
C PRO A 65 24.98 8.29 -13.05
N THR A 66 25.19 9.00 -11.95
CA THR A 66 25.85 8.50 -10.74
C THR A 66 24.95 8.76 -9.54
N MET A 67 24.97 7.86 -8.55
CA MET A 67 24.13 7.97 -7.36
C MET A 67 24.94 7.68 -6.09
N LYS A 68 24.62 8.42 -5.02
CA LYS A 68 25.10 8.17 -3.65
C LYS A 68 23.97 8.38 -2.64
N ILE A 69 24.07 7.71 -1.50
CA ILE A 69 23.14 7.84 -0.38
C ILE A 69 23.94 8.26 0.84
N ASP A 70 23.49 9.29 1.56
CA ASP A 70 24.16 9.72 2.80
C ASP A 70 23.74 8.89 4.03
N SER A 71 24.38 9.16 5.17
CA SER A 71 24.08 8.50 6.45
C SER A 71 22.64 8.69 6.97
N LYS A 72 21.87 9.65 6.41
CA LYS A 72 20.48 9.93 6.78
C LYS A 72 19.49 9.36 5.76
N GLY A 73 19.97 8.62 4.75
CA GLY A 73 19.15 8.03 3.69
C GLY A 73 18.75 9.00 2.57
N LYS A 74 19.31 10.22 2.53
CA LYS A 74 19.08 11.14 1.41
C LYS A 74 19.81 10.62 0.18
N ILE A 75 19.09 10.54 -0.93
CA ILE A 75 19.63 10.07 -2.21
C ILE A 75 20.07 11.28 -3.02
N TYR A 76 21.27 11.20 -3.58
CA TYR A 76 21.87 12.19 -4.45
C TYR A 76 22.13 11.56 -5.81
N VAL A 77 21.70 12.21 -6.88
CA VAL A 77 21.88 11.75 -8.26
C VAL A 77 22.46 12.88 -9.09
N GLY A 78 23.51 12.60 -9.85
CA GLY A 78 24.10 13.54 -10.82
C GLY A 78 24.28 12.88 -12.17
N TRP A 79 24.12 13.66 -13.26
CA TRP A 79 24.29 13.19 -14.63
C TRP A 79 24.96 14.25 -15.49
N LYS A 80 25.49 13.79 -16.64
CA LYS A 80 26.05 14.65 -17.67
C LYS A 80 24.95 15.13 -18.61
N GLU A 81 24.85 16.43 -18.84
CA GLU A 81 24.06 17.02 -19.93
C GLU A 81 24.97 17.33 -21.12
N ALA A 82 24.59 16.83 -22.29
CA ALA A 82 25.42 16.91 -23.50
C ALA A 82 24.61 17.11 -24.79
N PRO A 83 25.18 17.75 -25.82
CA PRO A 83 24.55 17.89 -27.14
C PRO A 83 24.53 16.57 -27.93
N THR A 84 25.45 15.65 -27.63
CA THR A 84 25.57 14.31 -28.27
C THR A 84 25.72 13.22 -27.22
N HIS A 85 25.35 11.97 -27.55
CA HIS A 85 25.33 10.87 -26.57
C HIS A 85 26.70 10.48 -26.00
N ASN A 86 27.77 10.64 -26.79
CA ASN A 86 29.15 10.33 -26.41
C ASN A 86 30.03 11.57 -26.23
N GLY A 87 29.44 12.77 -26.34
CA GLY A 87 30.18 14.03 -26.25
C GLY A 87 30.67 14.35 -24.85
N GLY A 88 31.54 15.37 -24.77
CA GLY A 88 31.88 16.02 -23.52
C GLY A 88 30.64 16.61 -22.84
N GLY A 89 30.67 16.65 -21.51
CA GLY A 89 29.60 17.26 -20.73
C GLY A 89 29.73 18.77 -20.75
N GLU A 90 28.65 19.46 -21.08
CA GLU A 90 28.63 20.93 -21.04
C GLU A 90 28.01 21.44 -19.73
N ARG A 91 27.14 20.63 -19.12
CA ARG A 91 26.57 20.88 -17.79
C ARG A 91 26.45 19.61 -16.98
N VAL A 92 26.41 19.80 -15.67
CA VAL A 92 26.10 18.76 -14.69
C VAL A 92 24.68 18.97 -14.23
N GLY A 93 23.82 18.00 -14.51
CA GLY A 93 22.48 17.93 -13.92
C GLY A 93 22.55 17.22 -12.56
N PHE A 94 21.65 17.60 -11.66
CA PHE A 94 21.65 17.10 -10.29
C PHE A 94 20.23 17.11 -9.72
N ALA A 95 19.91 16.08 -8.94
CA ALA A 95 18.71 16.05 -8.12
C ALA A 95 18.96 15.26 -6.82
N TYR A 96 18.11 15.49 -5.83
CA TYR A 96 18.13 14.73 -4.58
C TYR A 96 16.73 14.29 -4.15
N SER A 97 16.65 13.22 -3.35
CA SER A 97 15.42 12.73 -2.71
C SER A 97 15.59 12.67 -1.20
N THR A 98 14.54 13.03 -0.47
CA THR A 98 14.44 12.92 1.00
C THR A 98 13.39 11.91 1.45
N ASP A 99 12.77 11.19 0.51
CA ASP A 99 11.62 10.31 0.74
C ASP A 99 11.84 8.90 0.16
N GLY A 100 13.09 8.44 0.21
CA GLY A 100 13.48 7.10 -0.24
C GLY A 100 13.41 6.89 -1.75
N GLY A 101 13.45 7.96 -2.54
CA GLY A 101 13.38 7.93 -4.00
C GLY A 101 11.96 8.02 -4.57
N SER A 102 10.97 8.37 -3.74
CA SER A 102 9.58 8.56 -4.20
C SER A 102 9.42 9.84 -5.01
N THR A 103 10.12 10.92 -4.61
CA THR A 103 10.21 12.19 -5.34
C THR A 103 11.64 12.73 -5.36
N PHE A 104 11.94 13.57 -6.35
CA PHE A 104 13.24 14.22 -6.53
C PHE A 104 13.08 15.73 -6.64
N SER A 105 14.10 16.47 -6.21
CA SER A 105 14.16 17.92 -6.37
C SER A 105 14.11 18.33 -7.85
N PRO A 106 13.64 19.56 -8.15
CA PRO A 106 13.67 20.10 -9.51
C PRO A 106 15.07 20.16 -10.13
#